data_AF-A0A225UIX4-F1
#
_entry.id   AF-A0A225UIX4-F1
#
_cell.length_a   1.000
_cell.length_b   1.000
_cell.length_c   1.000
_cell.angle_alpha   90.00
_cell.angle_beta   90.00
_cell.angle_gamma   90.00
#
_symmetry.space_group_name_H-M   'P 1'
#
loop_
_entity.id
_entity.type
_entity.pdbx_description
1 polymer ?
#
loop_
_entity_poly.entity_id
_entity_poly.type
_entity_poly.pdbx_seq_one_letter_code
_entity_poly.pdbx_strand_id
1 'polypeptide(L)'
;MYTKPWDVMFEDRSKFLNLHVRDNLKVIACESLKAIVAFMSVHRLAIWWFGHWVFIDLETDDPYSEERHREHKAECDKPKKVYKKLLDDRVDAGLEETILDEPGSWTIPAKCYHWILMHESQVKADGTRYTLNEQMEL
;
A
#
# COMPACT_ATOMS: atom_id res chain seq x y z
N MET A 1 -17.43 10.64 -11.36
CA MET A 1 -16.52 9.48 -11.33
C MET A 1 -15.86 9.47 -9.97
N TYR A 2 -16.04 8.40 -9.18
CA TYR A 2 -15.31 8.27 -7.91
C TYR A 2 -13.84 8.00 -8.23
N THR A 3 -12.93 8.88 -7.78
CA THR A 3 -11.49 8.63 -7.85
C THR A 3 -11.18 7.45 -6.93
N LYS A 4 -10.45 6.45 -7.43
CA LYS A 4 -10.14 5.27 -6.62
C LYS A 4 -9.23 5.67 -5.45
N PRO A 5 -9.43 5.13 -4.23
CA PRO A 5 -8.66 5.53 -3.05
C PRO A 5 -7.14 5.42 -3.24
N TRP A 6 -6.68 4.41 -3.99
CA TRP A 6 -5.26 4.22 -4.27
C TRP A 6 -4.67 5.22 -5.27
N ASP A 7 -5.50 5.76 -6.18
CA ASP A 7 -5.08 6.84 -7.09
C ASP A 7 -4.86 8.12 -6.27
N VAL A 8 -5.81 8.46 -5.38
CA VAL A 8 -5.70 9.60 -4.46
C VAL A 8 -4.48 9.45 -3.55
N MET A 9 -4.34 8.30 -2.89
CA MET A 9 -3.20 8.02 -2.01
C MET A 9 -1.86 8.18 -2.74
N PHE A 10 -1.75 7.69 -3.98
CA PHE A 10 -0.52 7.83 -4.76
C PHE A 10 -0.24 9.29 -5.13
N GLU A 11 -1.24 10.04 -5.57
CA GLU A 11 -1.07 11.45 -5.96
C GLU A 11 -0.77 12.37 -4.78
N ASP A 12 -1.32 12.07 -3.60
CA ASP A 12 -1.17 12.86 -2.37
C ASP A 12 0.06 12.49 -1.53
N ARG A 13 0.83 11.46 -1.95
CA ARG A 13 2.08 11.07 -1.27
C ARG A 13 3.07 12.24 -1.19
N SER A 14 3.98 12.21 -0.21
CA SER A 14 5.05 13.22 -0.12
C SER A 14 5.87 13.25 -1.41
N LYS A 15 6.01 14.44 -1.98
CA LYS A 15 6.82 14.71 -3.20
C LYS A 15 8.20 15.26 -2.84
N PHE A 16 8.51 15.35 -1.56
CA PHE A 16 9.73 15.94 -1.03
C PHE A 16 10.52 14.90 -0.22
N LEU A 17 11.84 15.03 -0.29
CA LEU A 17 12.76 14.33 0.60
C LEU A 17 12.82 15.10 1.92
N ASN A 18 12.59 14.40 3.03
CA ASN A 18 12.60 14.98 4.36
C ASN A 18 13.89 14.68 5.13
N LEU A 19 14.59 13.59 4.77
CA LEU A 19 15.82 13.17 5.44
C LEU A 19 17.06 13.58 4.64
N HIS A 20 16.95 13.66 3.31
CA HIS A 20 18.08 13.91 2.41
C HIS A 20 17.88 15.16 1.55
N VAL A 21 19.00 15.78 1.18
CA VAL A 21 19.02 16.88 0.20
C VAL A 21 19.30 16.29 -1.18
N ARG A 22 18.43 16.60 -2.15
CA ARG A 22 18.51 16.07 -3.52
C ARG A 22 19.89 16.24 -4.16
N ASP A 23 20.51 17.41 -4.01
CA ASP A 23 21.79 17.72 -4.66
C ASP A 23 22.96 16.92 -4.07
N ASN A 24 22.79 16.35 -2.88
CA ASN A 24 23.79 15.49 -2.24
C ASN A 24 23.57 14.00 -2.59
N LEU A 25 22.50 13.66 -3.30
CA LEU A 25 22.21 12.28 -3.65
C LEU A 25 23.16 11.78 -4.75
N LYS A 26 23.71 10.59 -4.52
CA LYS A 26 24.45 9.84 -5.54
C LYS A 26 23.51 9.46 -6.70
N VAL A 27 24.09 9.21 -7.87
CA VAL A 27 23.34 8.76 -9.06
C VAL A 27 22.49 7.53 -8.74
N ILE A 28 23.06 6.55 -8.03
CA ILE A 28 22.34 5.34 -7.63
C ILE A 28 21.10 5.63 -6.77
N ALA A 29 21.14 6.62 -5.89
CA ALA A 29 19.99 7.01 -5.06
C ALA A 29 18.88 7.63 -5.91
N CYS A 30 19.25 8.53 -6.84
CA CYS A 30 18.29 9.11 -7.79
C CYS A 30 17.63 8.04 -8.67
N GLU A 31 18.39 7.08 -9.18
CA GLU A 31 17.88 5.98 -10.00
C GLU A 31 16.98 5.02 -9.20
N SER A 32 17.36 4.75 -7.95
CA SER A 32 16.60 3.90 -7.05
C SER A 32 15.25 4.53 -6.71
N LEU A 33 15.21 5.81 -6.36
CA LEU A 33 13.96 6.55 -6.11
C LEU A 33 13.03 6.54 -7.32
N LYS A 34 13.56 6.71 -8.54
CA LYS A 34 12.75 6.59 -9.77
C LYS A 34 12.16 5.20 -9.93
N ALA A 35 12.96 4.15 -9.71
CA ALA A 35 12.49 2.77 -9.83
C ALA A 35 11.42 2.43 -8.79
N ILE A 36 11.62 2.87 -7.55
CA ILE A 36 10.67 2.72 -6.44
C ILE A 36 9.35 3.42 -6.78
N VAL A 37 9.40 4.71 -7.15
CA VAL A 37 8.18 5.47 -7.50
C VAL A 37 7.46 4.89 -8.72
N ALA A 38 8.19 4.41 -9.73
CA ALA A 38 7.60 3.75 -10.88
C ALA A 38 6.89 2.45 -10.49
N PHE A 39 7.52 1.63 -9.65
CA PHE A 39 6.88 0.43 -9.09
C PHE A 39 5.62 0.80 -8.32
N MET A 40 5.69 1.82 -7.47
CA MET A 40 4.55 2.30 -6.69
C MET A 40 3.39 2.73 -7.58
N SER A 41 3.65 3.47 -8.66
CA SER A 41 2.62 3.91 -9.60
C SER A 41 1.88 2.73 -10.24
N VAL A 42 2.61 1.69 -10.64
CA VAL A 42 2.03 0.50 -11.29
C VAL A 42 1.25 -0.34 -10.28
N HIS A 43 1.79 -0.51 -9.07
CA HIS A 43 1.26 -1.42 -8.06
C HIS A 43 0.50 -0.72 -6.92
N ARG A 44 0.07 0.53 -7.13
CA ARG A 44 -0.60 1.36 -6.11
C ARG A 44 -1.84 0.72 -5.49
N LEU A 45 -2.61 -0.12 -6.21
CA LEU A 45 -3.70 -0.89 -5.62
C LEU A 45 -3.18 -1.88 -4.57
N ALA A 46 -2.20 -2.70 -4.94
CA ALA A 46 -1.58 -3.65 -4.03
C ALA A 46 -0.93 -2.93 -2.84
N ILE A 47 -0.26 -1.79 -3.06
CA ILE A 47 0.33 -1.01 -1.98
C ILE A 47 -0.72 -0.35 -1.09
N TRP A 48 -1.82 0.12 -1.67
CA TRP A 48 -2.97 0.58 -0.92
C TRP A 48 -3.50 -0.54 -0.03
N TRP A 49 -3.68 -1.77 -0.55
CA TRP A 49 -4.05 -2.95 0.25
C TRP A 49 -3.00 -3.37 1.28
N PHE A 50 -1.71 -3.13 1.04
CA PHE A 50 -0.68 -3.38 2.04
C PHE A 50 -0.75 -2.38 3.21
N GLY A 51 -0.99 -1.10 2.89
CA GLY A 51 -1.07 -0.02 3.86
C GLY A 51 -2.43 0.07 4.55
N HIS A 52 -3.49 -0.44 3.91
CA HIS A 52 -4.86 -0.41 4.43
C HIS A 52 -5.27 -1.78 4.93
N TRP A 53 -5.70 -1.79 6.18
CA TRP A 53 -6.00 -2.98 6.95
C TRP A 53 -7.33 -3.63 6.55
N VAL A 54 -7.41 -4.47 5.51
CA VAL A 54 -8.68 -5.13 5.16
C VAL A 54 -8.94 -6.35 6.06
N PHE A 55 -10.08 -6.42 6.77
CA PHE A 55 -10.50 -7.63 7.48
C PHE A 55 -11.34 -8.53 6.56
N ILE A 56 -11.04 -9.82 6.63
CA ILE A 56 -11.69 -10.87 5.87
C ILE A 56 -11.90 -12.00 6.88
N ASP A 57 -13.15 -12.21 7.28
CA ASP A 57 -13.50 -13.27 8.22
C ASP A 57 -13.39 -14.62 7.51
N LEU A 58 -12.38 -15.40 7.84
CA LEU A 58 -12.20 -16.73 7.29
C LEU A 58 -12.84 -17.80 8.19
N GLU A 59 -13.37 -17.45 9.36
CA GLU A 59 -14.00 -18.39 10.28
C GLU A 59 -15.48 -18.65 9.94
N THR A 60 -16.09 -17.74 9.18
CA THR A 60 -17.49 -17.81 8.76
C THR A 60 -17.76 -18.73 7.57
N ASP A 61 -16.72 -19.27 6.91
CA ASP A 61 -16.80 -20.02 5.63
C ASP A 61 -17.72 -19.34 4.60
N ASP A 62 -17.85 -18.01 4.67
CA ASP A 62 -18.74 -17.28 3.80
C ASP A 62 -18.08 -17.09 2.42
N PRO A 63 -18.80 -17.39 1.30
CA PRO A 63 -18.21 -17.34 -0.04
C PRO A 63 -17.59 -15.98 -0.42
N TYR A 64 -18.09 -14.90 0.19
CA TYR A 64 -17.62 -13.56 -0.08
C TYR A 64 -16.24 -13.32 0.55
N SER A 65 -16.03 -13.72 1.80
CA SER A 65 -14.73 -13.63 2.46
C SER A 65 -13.68 -14.50 1.78
N GLU A 66 -14.04 -15.71 1.32
CA GLU A 66 -13.13 -16.57 0.54
C GLU A 66 -12.73 -15.94 -0.80
N GLU A 67 -13.67 -15.34 -1.53
CA GLU A 67 -13.41 -14.62 -2.77
C GLU A 67 -12.47 -13.43 -2.51
N ARG A 68 -12.80 -12.60 -1.54
CA ARG A 68 -11.98 -11.46 -1.13
C ARG A 68 -10.57 -11.84 -0.69
N HIS A 69 -10.41 -12.96 0.00
CA HIS A 69 -9.10 -13.47 0.39
C HIS A 69 -8.28 -13.88 -0.83
N ARG A 70 -8.91 -14.57 -1.79
CA ARG A 70 -8.26 -14.97 -3.04
C ARG A 70 -7.85 -13.76 -3.88
N GLU A 71 -8.73 -12.76 -4.03
CA GLU A 71 -8.42 -11.51 -4.71
C GLU A 71 -7.26 -10.78 -4.04
N HIS A 72 -7.33 -10.60 -2.72
CA HIS A 72 -6.26 -9.98 -1.95
C HIS A 72 -4.95 -10.70 -2.19
N LYS A 73 -4.91 -12.02 -2.02
CA LYS A 73 -3.71 -12.84 -2.24
C LYS A 73 -3.16 -12.70 -3.67
N ALA A 74 -4.03 -12.74 -4.69
CA ALA A 74 -3.63 -12.63 -6.08
C ALA A 74 -2.98 -11.27 -6.41
N GLU A 75 -3.56 -10.19 -5.90
CA GLU A 75 -3.03 -8.82 -6.09
C GLU A 75 -1.79 -8.54 -5.24
N CYS A 76 -1.68 -9.16 -4.07
CA CYS A 76 -0.68 -8.82 -3.06
C CYS A 76 0.61 -9.64 -3.13
N ASP A 77 0.53 -10.95 -3.32
CA ASP A 77 1.67 -11.85 -3.11
C ASP A 77 2.81 -11.59 -4.09
N LYS A 78 2.48 -11.37 -5.36
CA LYS A 78 3.49 -11.13 -6.40
C LYS A 78 4.14 -9.75 -6.24
N PRO A 79 3.41 -8.63 -6.14
CA PRO A 79 4.02 -7.32 -5.91
C PRO A 79 4.84 -7.25 -4.63
N LYS A 80 4.42 -7.89 -3.53
CA LYS A 80 5.23 -7.96 -2.29
C LYS A 80 6.62 -8.54 -2.54
N LYS A 81 6.69 -9.69 -3.21
CA LYS A 81 7.96 -10.37 -3.51
C LYS A 81 8.84 -9.55 -4.45
N VAL A 82 8.24 -8.99 -5.50
CA VAL A 82 8.98 -8.18 -6.48
C VAL A 82 9.48 -6.88 -5.83
N TYR A 83 8.67 -6.24 -4.99
CA TYR A 83 9.07 -5.01 -4.31
C TYR A 83 10.21 -5.25 -3.33
N LYS A 84 10.10 -6.28 -2.48
CA LYS A 84 11.18 -6.65 -1.57
C LYS A 84 12.48 -6.89 -2.32
N LYS A 85 12.43 -7.68 -3.40
CA LYS A 85 13.61 -7.93 -4.23
C LYS A 85 14.16 -6.63 -4.85
N LEU A 86 13.28 -5.74 -5.34
CA LEU A 86 13.71 -4.44 -5.87
C LEU A 86 14.49 -3.66 -4.81
N LEU A 87 13.98 -3.59 -3.56
CA LEU A 87 14.67 -2.89 -2.48
C LEU A 87 16.01 -3.53 -2.15
N ASP A 88 16.03 -4.86 -1.98
CA ASP A 88 17.25 -5.63 -1.69
C ASP A 88 18.31 -5.41 -2.80
N ASP A 89 17.92 -5.53 -4.07
CA ASP A 89 18.80 -5.31 -5.24
C ASP A 89 19.37 -3.87 -5.28
N ARG A 90 18.64 -2.86 -4.78
CA ARG A 90 19.15 -1.48 -4.69
C ARG A 90 20.15 -1.31 -3.56
N VAL A 91 19.89 -1.89 -2.40
CA VAL A 91 20.81 -1.88 -1.26
C VAL A 91 22.11 -2.59 -1.63
N ASP A 92 22.03 -3.76 -2.26
CA ASP A 92 23.19 -4.51 -2.76
C ASP A 92 24.00 -3.72 -3.81
N ALA A 93 23.33 -2.88 -4.60
CA ALA A 93 23.98 -1.97 -5.55
C ALA A 93 24.60 -0.71 -4.90
N GLY A 94 24.56 -0.59 -3.56
CA GLY A 94 25.17 0.50 -2.80
C GLY A 94 24.23 1.66 -2.48
N LEU A 95 22.91 1.45 -2.53
CA LEU A 95 21.95 2.41 -1.98
C LEU A 95 22.10 2.47 -0.46
N GLU A 96 22.15 3.69 0.09
CA GLU A 96 22.09 3.90 1.53
C GLU A 96 20.68 3.58 2.04
N GLU A 97 20.56 2.71 3.03
CA GLU A 97 19.26 2.23 3.53
C GLU A 97 18.36 3.36 4.04
N THR A 98 18.93 4.44 4.57
CA THR A 98 18.21 5.64 5.03
C THR A 98 17.37 6.28 3.92
N ILE A 99 17.70 6.08 2.64
CA ILE A 99 16.90 6.54 1.49
C ILE A 99 15.56 5.80 1.39
N LEU A 100 15.51 4.55 1.88
CA LEU A 100 14.28 3.76 1.92
C LEU A 100 13.31 4.24 3.01
N ASP A 101 13.83 4.94 4.02
CA ASP A 101 13.03 5.55 5.10
C ASP A 101 12.43 6.91 4.71
N GLU A 102 12.76 7.43 3.52
CA GLU A 102 12.15 8.65 3.02
C GLU A 102 10.63 8.49 2.90
N PRO A 103 9.80 9.45 3.34
CA PRO A 103 8.34 9.32 3.30
C PRO A 103 7.75 9.15 1.90
N GLY A 104 8.51 9.50 0.84
CA GLY A 104 8.16 9.22 -0.55
C GLY A 104 8.42 7.78 -0.99
N SER A 105 9.28 7.06 -0.28
CA SER A 105 9.59 5.63 -0.43
C SER A 105 8.69 4.85 0.53
N TRP A 106 7.49 4.43 0.08
CA TRP A 106 6.60 3.68 0.98
C TRP A 106 7.20 2.32 1.32
N THR A 107 7.45 2.09 2.61
CA THR A 107 7.80 0.78 3.13
C THR A 107 6.53 -0.05 3.32
N ILE A 108 6.50 -1.26 2.75
CA ILE A 108 5.38 -2.18 2.95
C ILE A 108 5.40 -2.63 4.41
N PRO A 109 4.28 -2.51 5.16
CA PRO A 109 4.23 -3.00 6.53
C PRO A 109 4.61 -4.49 6.59
N ALA A 110 5.54 -4.84 7.50
CA ALA A 110 6.03 -6.22 7.65
C ALA A 110 4.92 -7.22 8.03
N LYS A 111 3.82 -6.72 8.59
CA LYS A 111 2.62 -7.50 8.94
C LYS A 111 1.38 -6.72 8.50
N CYS A 112 0.54 -7.37 7.70
CA CYS A 112 -0.83 -6.90 7.45
C CYS A 112 -1.64 -7.24 8.70
N TYR A 113 -2.21 -6.23 9.35
CA TYR A 113 -3.18 -6.41 10.43
C TYR A 113 -4.55 -5.99 9.89
N HIS A 114 -5.61 -6.68 10.33
CA HIS A 114 -6.93 -6.71 9.67
C HIS A 114 -7.93 -5.80 10.43
N TRP A 115 -8.48 -4.74 9.81
CA TRP A 115 -9.41 -3.81 10.51
C TRP A 115 -10.61 -3.27 9.68
N ILE A 116 -10.81 -3.63 8.40
CA ILE A 116 -12.06 -3.27 7.69
C ILE A 116 -13.17 -4.25 8.06
N LEU A 117 -14.00 -3.86 9.04
CA LEU A 117 -15.07 -4.68 9.59
C LEU A 117 -16.27 -4.85 8.64
N MET A 118 -16.46 -3.95 7.66
CA MET A 118 -17.67 -3.92 6.84
C MET A 118 -17.43 -4.05 5.32
N HIS A 119 -18.29 -4.82 4.64
CA HIS A 119 -18.29 -4.96 3.18
C HIS A 119 -18.72 -3.65 2.49
N GLU A 120 -18.15 -3.32 1.34
CA GLU A 120 -18.59 -2.19 0.48
C GLU A 120 -20.09 -2.17 0.11
N SER A 121 -20.78 -3.33 0.13
CA SER A 121 -22.23 -3.44 -0.11
C SER A 121 -23.06 -3.09 1.14
N GLN A 122 -22.44 -3.10 2.32
CA GLN A 122 -23.06 -2.65 3.56
C GLN A 122 -23.02 -1.11 3.60
N VAL A 123 -24.16 -0.54 3.25
CA VAL A 123 -24.42 0.90 3.34
C VAL A 123 -25.43 1.16 4.45
N LYS A 124 -25.41 2.38 4.97
CA LYS A 124 -26.44 2.86 5.90
C LYS A 124 -27.80 2.87 5.21
N ALA A 125 -28.86 3.04 6.00
CA ALA A 125 -30.23 3.11 5.47
C ALA A 125 -30.43 4.24 4.44
N ASP A 126 -29.61 5.29 4.49
CA ASP A 126 -29.62 6.41 3.53
C ASP A 126 -28.74 6.17 2.28
N GLY A 127 -28.12 4.99 2.16
CA GLY A 127 -27.22 4.62 1.06
C GLY A 127 -25.79 5.14 1.20
N THR A 128 -25.45 5.85 2.28
CA THR A 128 -24.08 6.33 2.52
C THR A 128 -23.20 5.23 3.13
N ARG A 129 -21.88 5.35 2.94
CA ARG A 129 -20.90 4.41 3.51
C ARG A 129 -20.63 4.72 4.98
N TYR A 130 -20.36 3.70 5.78
CA TYR A 130 -19.86 3.87 7.14
C TYR A 130 -18.44 4.45 7.13
N THR A 131 -18.23 5.51 7.90
CA THR A 131 -16.88 6.00 8.22
C THR A 131 -16.13 4.99 9.09
N LEU A 132 -14.81 5.09 9.18
CA LEU A 132 -14.01 4.20 10.00
C LEU A 132 -14.46 4.22 11.48
N ASN A 133 -14.72 5.41 12.04
CA ASN A 133 -15.18 5.53 13.42
C ASN A 133 -16.54 4.87 13.62
N GLU A 134 -17.47 5.00 12.67
CA GLU A 134 -18.77 4.34 12.76
C GLU A 134 -18.66 2.82 12.66
N GLN A 135 -17.69 2.28 11.92
CA GLN A 135 -17.44 0.84 11.87
C GLN A 135 -16.89 0.30 13.20
N MET A 136 -16.19 1.11 13.98
CA MET A 136 -15.61 0.71 15.27
C MET A 136 -16.62 0.68 16.43
N GLU A 137 -17.79 1.30 16.24
CA GLU A 137 -18.85 1.42 17.25
C GLU A 137 -20.01 0.41 17.00
N LEU A 138 -19.86 -0.47 16.02
CA LEU A 138 -20.82 -1.52 15.64
C LEU A 138 -20.40 -2.88 16.21
#